data_AF-A0A5E4IIT0-F1
#
_entry.id   AF-A0A5E4IIT0-F1
#
_cell.length_a   1.000
_cell.length_b   1.000
_cell.length_c   1.000
_cell.angle_alpha   90.00
_cell.angle_beta   90.00
_cell.angle_gamma   90.00
#
_symmetry.space_group_name_H-M   'P 1'
#
loop_
_entity.id
_entity.type
_entity.pdbx_description
1 polymer ?
#
loop_
_entity_poly.entity_id
_entity_poly.type
_entity_poly.pdbx_seq_one_letter_code
_entity_poly.pdbx_strand_id
1 'polypeptide(L)' 'MKQSTKKLPRGKGTVTPYVALKGAADFIDFLKRAFDAKEFGRVENPDGTIGHAEVQIGNSTL' A
#
# COMPACT_ATOMS: atom_id res chain seq x y z
N MET A 1 3.87 34.75 3.65
CA MET A 1 4.81 33.92 2.86
C MET A 1 4.05 32.73 2.29
N LYS A 2 4.00 32.56 0.96
CA LYS A 2 3.38 31.38 0.32
C LYS A 2 4.32 30.19 0.55
N GLN A 3 3.96 29.30 1.48
CA GLN A 3 4.64 28.02 1.67
C GLN A 3 4.57 27.25 0.35
N SER A 4 5.72 26.86 -0.21
CA SER A 4 5.73 25.93 -1.34
C SER A 4 5.23 24.60 -0.83
N THR A 5 4.01 24.21 -1.21
CA THR A 5 3.47 22.90 -0.85
C THR A 5 4.29 21.86 -1.58
N LYS A 6 5.30 21.29 -0.90
CA LYS A 6 6.04 20.13 -1.39
C LYS A 6 4.98 19.05 -1.65
N LYS A 7 4.64 18.85 -2.93
CA LYS A 7 3.62 17.87 -3.30
C LYS A 7 4.10 16.52 -2.78
N LEU A 8 3.24 15.86 -2.01
CA LEU A 8 3.52 14.51 -1.56
C LEU A 8 3.73 13.60 -2.79
N PRO A 9 4.59 12.58 -2.69
CA PRO A 9 4.74 11.59 -3.74
C PRO A 9 3.37 11.06 -4.18
N ARG A 10 3.23 10.72 -5.47
CA ARG A 10 1.98 10.18 -6.01
C ARG A 10 1.55 8.96 -5.19
N GLY A 11 0.28 8.94 -4.77
CA GLY A 11 -0.26 7.87 -3.93
C GLY A 11 -0.10 8.07 -2.42
N LYS A 12 0.81 8.95 -1.98
CA LYS A 12 1.05 9.18 -0.55
C LYS A 12 0.22 10.36 -0.05
N GLY A 13 -0.59 10.12 0.98
CA GLY A 13 -1.33 11.16 1.70
C GLY A 13 -0.52 11.75 2.86
N THR A 14 -1.10 12.73 3.56
CA THR A 14 -0.53 13.25 4.82
C THR A 14 -0.29 12.11 5.82
N VAL A 15 -1.13 11.08 5.76
CA VAL A 15 -0.94 9.79 6.40
C VAL A 15 -0.96 8.72 5.32
N THR A 16 -0.03 7.77 5.42
CA THR A 16 -0.01 6.52 4.65
C THR A 16 -0.10 5.39 5.67
N PRO A 17 -1.25 4.69 5.77
CA PRO A 17 -1.41 3.63 6.75
C PRO A 17 -0.53 2.43 6.40
N TYR A 18 -0.06 1.72 7.41
CA TYR A 18 0.63 0.44 7.26
C TYR A 18 -0.17 -0.63 7.99
N VAL A 19 -0.52 -1.71 7.30
CA VAL A 19 -1.32 -2.80 7.87
C VAL A 19 -0.43 -4.01 8.13
N ALA A 20 -0.21 -4.33 9.41
CA ALA A 20 0.52 -5.53 9.82
C ALA A 20 -0.47 -6.63 10.21
N LEU A 21 -0.51 -7.72 9.44
CA LEU A 21 -1.41 -8.85 9.67
C LEU A 21 -0.78 -10.18 9.24
N LYS A 22 -1.34 -11.29 9.73
CA LYS A 22 -1.05 -12.63 9.20
C LYS A 22 -1.89 -12.86 7.94
N GLY A 23 -1.34 -13.54 6.93
CA GLY A 23 -2.06 -13.77 5.67
C GLY A 23 -2.12 -12.52 4.78
N ALA A 24 -1.02 -11.77 4.72
CA ALA A 24 -0.93 -10.56 3.89
C ALA A 24 -1.27 -10.83 2.40
N ALA A 25 -0.91 -12.00 1.86
CA ALA A 25 -1.27 -12.38 0.48
C ALA A 25 -2.79 -12.43 0.28
N ASP A 26 -3.52 -13.12 1.17
CA ASP A 26 -4.98 -13.22 1.12
C ASP A 26 -5.64 -11.84 1.28
N PHE A 27 -5.08 -10.99 2.14
CA PHE A 27 -5.58 -9.63 2.32
C PHE A 27 -5.38 -8.76 1.08
N ILE A 28 -4.21 -8.83 0.43
CA ILE A 28 -3.96 -8.13 -0.83
C ILE A 28 -4.95 -8.59 -1.91
N ASP A 29 -5.21 -9.90 -2.01
CA ASP A 29 -6.18 -10.44 -2.97
C ASP A 29 -7.61 -10.04 -2.66
N PHE A 30 -7.99 -9.96 -1.38
CA PHE A 30 -9.24 -9.35 -0.96
C PHE A 30 -9.33 -7.89 -1.41
N LEU A 31 -8.29 -7.08 -1.18
CA LEU A 31 -8.27 -5.68 -1.57
C LEU A 31 -8.44 -5.50 -3.10
N LYS A 32 -7.77 -6.34 -3.90
CA LYS A 32 -7.93 -6.36 -5.36
C LYS A 32 -9.39 -6.62 -5.76
N ARG A 33 -10.05 -7.61 -5.17
CA ARG A 33 -11.42 -8.00 -5.51
C ARG A 33 -12.48 -7.04 -4.99
N ALA A 34 -12.31 -6.54 -3.77
CA ALA A 34 -13.32 -5.72 -3.09
C ALA A 34 -13.23 -4.24 -3.45
N PHE A 35 -12.02 -3.73 -3.74
CA PHE A 35 -11.76 -2.31 -3.93
C PHE A 35 -11.07 -1.96 -5.25
N ASP A 36 -10.94 -2.93 -6.17
CA ASP A 36 -10.18 -2.77 -7.43
C ASP A 36 -8.73 -2.28 -7.17
N ALA A 37 -8.13 -2.80 -6.09
CA ALA A 37 -6.80 -2.38 -5.67
C ALA A 37 -5.70 -2.86 -6.64
N LYS A 38 -4.62 -2.09 -6.72
CA LYS A 38 -3.42 -2.41 -7.54
C LYS A 38 -2.23 -2.68 -6.63
N GLU A 39 -1.67 -3.87 -6.70
CA GLU A 39 -0.39 -4.21 -6.06
C GLU A 39 0.75 -3.67 -6.93
N PHE A 40 1.59 -2.80 -6.39
CA PHE A 40 2.75 -2.26 -7.11
C PHE A 40 3.98 -3.15 -6.99
N GLY A 41 4.09 -3.87 -5.87
CA GLY A 41 5.16 -4.81 -5.61
C GLY A 41 5.11 -5.32 -4.18
N ARG A 42 5.81 -6.43 -3.96
CA ARG A 42 6.00 -7.03 -2.63
C ARG A 42 7.40 -7.60 -2.48
N VAL A 43 7.81 -7.72 -1.23
CA VAL A 43 9.01 -8.40 -0.78
C VAL A 43 8.56 -9.59 0.06
N GLU A 44 8.96 -10.77 -0.39
CA GLU A 44 8.70 -12.02 0.31
C GLU A 44 9.88 -12.36 1.23
N ASN A 45 9.56 -12.86 2.42
CA ASN A 45 10.52 -13.44 3.34
C ASN A 45 10.90 -14.86 2.87
N PRO A 46 12.00 -15.44 3.38
CA PRO A 46 12.42 -16.79 3.01
C PRO A 46 11.38 -17.89 3.30
N ASP A 47 10.47 -17.65 4.25
CA ASP A 47 9.38 -18.57 4.61
C ASP A 47 8.13 -18.41 3.73
N GLY A 48 8.17 -17.55 2.70
CA GLY A 48 7.07 -17.26 1.80
C GLY A 48 6.03 -16.27 2.34
N THR A 49 6.21 -15.75 3.56
CA THR A 49 5.37 -14.65 4.06
C THR A 49 5.74 -13.33 3.40
N ILE A 50 4.82 -12.36 3.38
CA ILE A 50 5.11 -11.03 2.84
C ILE A 50 5.72 -10.18 3.96
N GLY A 51 6.96 -9.72 3.78
CA GLY A 51 7.63 -8.81 4.69
C GLY A 51 7.23 -7.34 4.44
N HIS A 52 7.00 -6.97 3.19
CA HIS A 52 6.53 -5.64 2.79
C HIS A 52 5.75 -5.72 1.48
N ALA A 53 4.71 -4.91 1.32
CA ALA A 53 4.03 -4.71 0.04
C ALA A 53 3.51 -3.28 -0.04
N GLU A 54 3.38 -2.77 -1.26
CA GLU A 54 2.66 -1.52 -1.53
C GLU A 54 1.42 -1.80 -2.38
N VAL A 55 0.27 -1.36 -1.89
CA VAL A 55 -1.02 -1.52 -2.56
C VAL A 55 -1.71 -0.18 -2.68
N GLN A 56 -2.26 0.12 -3.86
CA GLN A 56 -3.04 1.33 -4.11
C GLN A 56 -4.52 1.04 -4.27
N ILE A 57 -5.33 1.83 -3.58
CA ILE A 57 -6.78 1.89 -3.71
C ILE A 57 -7.13 3.32 -4.13
N GLY A 58 -7.73 3.47 -5.32
CA GLY A 58 -7.98 4.78 -5.91
C GLY A 58 -6.69 5.60 -6.04
N ASN A 59 -6.56 6.68 -5.26
CA ASN A 59 -5.38 7.55 -5.24
C ASN A 59 -4.54 7.44 -3.95
N SER A 60 -4.83 6.50 -3.06
CA SER A 60 -4.11 6.28 -1.81
C SER A 60 -3.34 4.96 -1.84
N THR A 61 -2.10 5.02 -1.42
CA THR A 61 -1.23 3.85 -1.23
C THR A 61 -1.16 3.52 0.25
N LEU A 62 -1.25 2.23 0.56
CA LEU A 62 -0.96 1.63 1.86
C LEU A 62 0.16 0.60 1.73
#